data_AF-K7M4S0-F1
#
_entry.id   AF-K7M4S0-F1
#
_cell.length_a   1.000
_cell.length_b   1.000
_cell.length_c   1.000
_cell.angle_alpha   90.00
_cell.angle_beta   90.00
_cell.angle_gamma   90.00
#
_symmetry.space_group_name_H-M   'P 1'
#
loop_
_entity.id
_entity.type
_entity.pdbx_description
1 polymer ?
#
loop_
_entity_poly.entity_id
_entity_poly.type
_entity_poly.pdbx_seq_one_letter_code
_entity_poly.pdbx_strand_id
1 'polypeptide(L)'
;MLELNQILRANEINFAVLTALPAFFLSLLLMMLVRGWFKQDTKAEGRGRIARIQRRLLVIEVKKRIMQYQNYVDQGLERDAQYMFGLALYSLDRLYQSVKWHAEATGEWERLREDIIDLAKPRLQTAHKESVISHMVTFECLLPSRNRQ
;
A
#
# COMPACT_ATOMS: atom_id res chain seq x y z
N MET A 1 -35.88 2.79 64.50
CA MET A 1 -35.88 3.93 63.55
C MET A 1 -34.51 4.18 62.93
N LEU A 2 -33.40 4.11 63.68
CA LEU A 2 -32.03 4.26 63.14
C LEU A 2 -31.60 3.14 62.16
N GLU A 3 -31.96 1.88 62.43
CA GLU A 3 -31.58 0.74 61.57
C GLU A 3 -32.31 0.74 60.21
N LEU A 4 -33.59 1.14 60.18
CA LEU A 4 -34.37 1.19 58.95
C LEU A 4 -33.85 2.27 57.98
N ASN A 5 -33.40 3.41 58.52
CA ASN A 5 -32.79 4.48 57.73
C ASN A 5 -31.43 4.07 57.12
N GLN A 6 -30.66 3.25 57.83
CA GLN A 6 -29.41 2.69 57.29
C GLN A 6 -29.67 1.71 56.15
N ILE A 7 -30.71 0.87 56.25
CA ILE A 7 -31.08 -0.10 55.21
C ILE A 7 -31.62 0.61 53.95
N LEU A 8 -32.49 1.61 54.11
CA LEU A 8 -33.00 2.40 52.97
C LEU A 8 -31.87 3.12 52.23
N ARG A 9 -30.94 3.73 52.97
CA ARG A 9 -29.78 4.42 52.39
C ARG A 9 -28.81 3.46 51.69
N ALA A 10 -28.61 2.26 52.24
CA ALA A 10 -27.79 1.23 51.59
C ALA A 10 -28.44 0.73 50.29
N ASN A 11 -29.77 0.57 50.28
CA ASN A 11 -30.50 0.13 49.10
C ASN A 11 -30.53 1.21 47.99
N GLU A 12 -30.64 2.48 48.38
CA GLU A 12 -30.57 3.63 47.48
C GLU A 12 -29.18 3.76 46.83
N ILE A 13 -28.10 3.60 47.62
CA ILE A 13 -26.73 3.59 47.10
C ILE A 13 -26.54 2.39 46.16
N ASN A 14 -27.02 1.21 46.53
CA ASN A 14 -26.88 0.00 45.70
C ASN A 14 -27.67 0.13 44.39
N PHE A 15 -28.86 0.74 44.43
CA PHE A 15 -29.66 1.04 43.24
C PHE A 15 -28.98 2.08 42.35
N ALA A 16 -28.46 3.17 42.93
CA ALA A 16 -27.72 4.19 42.20
C ALA A 16 -26.48 3.60 41.50
N VAL A 17 -25.70 2.77 42.20
CA VAL A 17 -24.55 2.06 41.62
C VAL A 17 -25.00 1.10 40.52
N LEU A 18 -26.07 0.34 40.73
CA LEU A 18 -26.63 -0.59 39.73
C LEU A 18 -27.11 0.14 38.47
N THR A 19 -27.69 1.33 38.60
CA THR A 19 -28.11 2.17 37.45
C THR A 19 -26.95 2.85 36.73
N ALA A 20 -25.84 3.13 37.42
CA ALA A 20 -24.66 3.78 36.84
C ALA A 20 -23.72 2.78 36.13
N LEU A 21 -23.73 1.51 36.55
CA LEU A 21 -22.90 0.45 35.96
C LEU A 21 -23.08 0.31 34.43
N PRO A 22 -24.31 0.25 33.87
CA PRO A 22 -24.52 0.21 32.42
C PRO A 22 -23.91 1.40 31.68
N ALA A 23 -24.04 2.61 32.22
CA ALA A 23 -23.46 3.82 31.64
C ALA A 23 -21.92 3.79 31.68
N PHE A 24 -21.34 3.23 32.74
CA PHE A 24 -19.89 3.02 32.85
C PHE A 24 -19.36 2.02 31.82
N PHE A 25 -20.04 0.89 31.59
CA PHE A 25 -19.64 -0.06 30.55
C PHE A 25 -19.83 0.52 29.14
N LEU A 26 -20.91 1.29 28.91
CA LEU A 26 -21.11 2.02 27.66
C LEU A 26 -19.98 3.02 27.40
N SER A 27 -19.53 3.77 28.41
CA SER A 27 -18.42 4.72 28.26
C SER A 27 -17.09 4.02 27.97
N LEU A 28 -16.82 2.88 28.61
CA LEU A 28 -15.64 2.06 28.29
C LEU A 28 -15.70 1.50 26.87
N LEU A 29 -16.86 1.01 26.43
CA LEU A 29 -17.04 0.47 25.09
C LEU A 29 -16.87 1.56 24.03
N LEU A 30 -17.45 2.74 24.23
CA LEU A 30 -17.23 3.91 23.38
C LEU A 30 -15.75 4.31 23.34
N MET A 31 -15.05 4.29 24.48
CA MET A 31 -13.61 4.56 24.52
C MET A 31 -12.80 3.53 23.72
N MET A 32 -13.16 2.25 23.78
CA MET A 32 -12.50 1.20 22.98
C MET A 32 -12.77 1.38 21.48
N LEU A 33 -14.00 1.74 21.09
CA LEU A 33 -14.35 2.01 19.70
C LEU A 33 -13.55 3.18 19.14
N VAL A 34 -13.48 4.30 19.87
CA VAL A 34 -12.69 5.48 19.48
C VAL A 34 -11.21 5.11 19.30
N ARG A 35 -10.63 4.35 20.24
CA ARG A 35 -9.24 3.86 20.13
C ARG A 35 -9.04 2.93 18.92
N GLY A 36 -10.01 2.05 18.66
CA GLY A 36 -9.99 1.16 17.50
C GLY A 36 -9.99 1.93 16.18
N TRP A 37 -10.82 2.96 16.10
CA TRP A 37 -10.94 3.83 14.93
C TRP A 37 -9.63 4.58 14.64
N PHE A 38 -9.06 5.26 15.65
CA PHE A 38 -7.75 5.94 15.52
C PHE A 38 -6.62 4.97 15.12
N LYS A 39 -6.62 3.74 15.66
CA LYS A 39 -5.62 2.71 15.31
C LYS A 39 -5.81 2.15 13.90
N GLN A 40 -7.03 2.13 13.39
CA GLN A 40 -7.34 1.68 12.03
C GLN A 40 -6.90 2.70 10.99
N ASP A 41 -7.14 3.98 11.22
CA ASP A 41 -6.71 5.06 10.33
C ASP A 41 -5.19 5.11 10.17
N THR A 42 -4.46 5.07 11.29
CA THR A 42 -2.98 5.03 11.29
C THR A 42 -2.43 3.78 10.60
N LYS A 43 -3.09 2.63 10.73
CA LYS A 43 -2.72 1.39 10.01
C LYS A 43 -3.00 1.48 8.52
N ALA A 44 -4.12 2.08 8.11
CA ALA A 44 -4.48 2.23 6.71
C ALA A 44 -3.48 3.14 5.98
N GLU A 45 -3.07 4.25 6.62
CA GLU A 45 -2.04 5.15 6.09
C GLU A 45 -0.68 4.42 5.95
N GLY A 46 -0.28 3.65 6.96
CA GLY A 46 0.93 2.82 6.91
C GLY A 46 0.90 1.77 5.80
N ARG A 47 -0.24 1.11 5.60
CA ARG A 47 -0.43 0.09 4.55
C ARG A 47 -0.34 0.71 3.15
N GLY A 48 -0.95 1.88 2.94
CA GLY A 48 -0.87 2.62 1.69
C GLY A 48 0.57 3.06 1.36
N ARG A 49 1.34 3.46 2.37
CA ARG A 49 2.77 3.80 2.22
C ARG A 49 3.60 2.59 1.81
N ILE A 50 3.41 1.45 2.47
CA ILE A 50 4.12 0.20 2.15
C ILE A 50 3.79 -0.26 0.72
N ALA A 51 2.51 -0.23 0.33
CA ALA A 51 2.09 -0.61 -1.02
C ALA A 51 2.75 0.27 -2.11
N ARG A 52 2.83 1.60 -1.88
CA ARG A 52 3.57 2.50 -2.78
C ARG A 52 5.06 2.17 -2.85
N ILE A 53 5.71 1.87 -1.72
CA ILE A 53 7.11 1.46 -1.72
C ILE A 53 7.29 0.16 -2.53
N GLN A 54 6.41 -0.82 -2.36
CA GLN A 54 6.46 -2.09 -3.09
C GLN A 54 6.33 -1.87 -4.61
N ARG A 55 5.41 -1.01 -5.07
CA ARG A 55 5.31 -0.65 -6.50
C ARG A 55 6.59 -0.04 -7.04
N ARG A 56 7.22 0.87 -6.30
CA ARG A 56 8.49 1.49 -6.70
C ARG A 56 9.63 0.47 -6.77
N LEU A 57 9.65 -0.49 -5.85
CA LEU A 57 10.61 -1.60 -5.90
C LEU A 57 10.40 -2.47 -7.16
N LEU A 58 9.16 -2.66 -7.62
CA LEU A 58 8.89 -3.36 -8.88
C LEU A 58 9.46 -2.61 -10.09
N VAL A 59 9.37 -1.28 -10.14
CA VAL A 59 10.00 -0.48 -11.22
C VAL A 59 11.53 -0.68 -11.23
N ILE A 60 12.17 -0.70 -10.06
CA ILE A 60 13.61 -0.94 -9.94
C ILE A 60 13.96 -2.37 -10.39
N GLU A 61 13.15 -3.36 -10.00
CA GLU A 61 13.34 -4.75 -10.42
C GLU A 61 13.22 -4.89 -11.94
N VAL A 62 12.21 -4.27 -12.57
CA VAL A 62 12.05 -4.21 -14.03
C VAL A 62 13.29 -3.62 -14.68
N LYS A 63 13.77 -2.46 -14.19
CA LYS A 63 15.01 -1.82 -14.70
C LYS A 63 16.20 -2.78 -14.66
N LYS A 64 16.39 -3.45 -13.52
CA LYS A 64 17.49 -4.40 -13.33
C LYS A 64 17.41 -5.57 -14.31
N ARG A 65 16.22 -6.15 -14.51
CA ARG A 65 16.04 -7.28 -15.44
C ARG A 65 16.27 -6.87 -16.90
N ILE A 66 15.83 -5.69 -17.29
CA ILE A 66 16.08 -5.14 -18.64
C ILE A 66 17.59 -4.93 -18.86
N MET A 67 18.31 -4.38 -17.89
CA MET A 67 19.76 -4.22 -17.98
C MET A 67 20.49 -5.56 -18.05
N GLN A 68 20.08 -6.54 -17.24
CA GLN A 68 20.64 -7.89 -17.29
C GLN A 68 20.41 -8.55 -18.65
N TYR A 69 19.20 -8.46 -19.19
CA TYR A 69 18.89 -8.92 -20.54
C TYR A 69 19.82 -8.31 -21.57
N GLN A 70 19.98 -6.98 -21.56
CA GLN A 70 20.83 -6.28 -22.52
C GLN A 70 22.29 -6.74 -22.40
N ASN A 71 22.81 -6.88 -21.17
CA ASN A 71 24.19 -7.35 -20.95
C ASN A 71 24.42 -8.75 -21.55
N TYR A 72 23.46 -9.67 -21.43
CA TYR A 72 23.59 -11.00 -22.05
C TYR A 72 23.51 -10.95 -23.58
N VAL A 73 22.66 -10.08 -24.14
CA VAL A 73 22.60 -9.82 -25.58
C VAL A 73 23.95 -9.29 -26.09
N ASP A 74 24.51 -8.31 -25.40
CA ASP A 74 25.79 -7.68 -25.76
C ASP A 74 26.96 -8.67 -25.68
N GLN A 75 26.88 -9.68 -24.80
CA GLN A 75 27.85 -10.76 -24.66
C GLN A 75 27.63 -11.94 -25.63
N GLY A 76 26.56 -11.92 -26.44
CA GLY A 76 26.20 -13.02 -27.34
C GLY A 76 25.66 -14.28 -26.63
N LEU A 77 25.27 -14.18 -25.36
CA LEU A 77 24.74 -15.28 -24.55
C LEU A 77 23.23 -15.41 -24.74
N GLU A 78 22.81 -15.92 -25.91
CA GLU A 78 21.39 -15.93 -26.34
C GLU A 78 20.45 -16.66 -25.37
N ARG A 79 20.87 -17.81 -24.83
CA ARG A 79 20.04 -18.61 -23.91
C ARG A 79 19.78 -17.87 -22.59
N ASP A 80 20.82 -17.26 -22.03
CA ASP A 80 20.71 -16.48 -20.79
C ASP A 80 19.91 -15.20 -21.02
N ALA A 81 20.08 -14.56 -22.18
CA ALA A 81 19.26 -13.43 -22.60
C ALA A 81 17.78 -13.81 -22.67
N GLN A 82 17.42 -14.94 -23.29
CA GLN A 82 16.02 -15.40 -23.34
C GLN A 82 15.44 -15.65 -21.95
N TYR A 83 16.21 -16.26 -21.05
CA TYR A 83 15.79 -16.47 -19.66
C TYR A 83 15.56 -15.15 -18.93
N MET A 84 16.50 -14.20 -19.03
CA MET A 84 16.36 -12.88 -18.42
C MET A 84 15.22 -12.06 -19.02
N PHE A 85 14.96 -12.21 -20.32
CA PHE A 85 13.81 -11.59 -20.97
C PHE A 85 12.49 -12.11 -20.38
N GLY A 86 12.37 -13.43 -20.16
CA GLY A 86 11.22 -14.00 -19.46
C GLY A 86 11.02 -13.43 -18.05
N LEU A 87 12.10 -13.24 -17.29
CA LEU A 87 12.05 -12.59 -15.98
C LEU A 87 11.67 -11.11 -16.05
N ALA A 88 12.10 -10.40 -17.09
CA ALA A 88 11.69 -9.01 -17.34
C ALA A 88 10.19 -8.91 -17.66
N LEU A 89 9.65 -9.83 -18.47
CA LEU A 89 8.21 -9.89 -18.75
C LEU A 89 7.40 -10.21 -17.49
N TYR A 90 7.87 -11.15 -16.67
CA TYR A 90 7.23 -11.47 -15.39
C TYR A 90 7.22 -10.28 -14.43
N SER A 91 8.33 -9.54 -14.31
CA SER A 91 8.37 -8.35 -13.45
C SER A 91 7.50 -7.21 -13.98
N LEU A 92 7.40 -7.05 -15.32
CA LEU A 92 6.49 -6.11 -15.97
C LEU A 92 5.02 -6.46 -15.72
N ASP A 93 4.62 -7.73 -15.83
CA ASP A 93 3.24 -8.15 -15.50
C ASP A 93 2.90 -7.86 -14.04
N ARG A 94 3.82 -8.17 -13.11
CA ARG A 94 3.63 -7.81 -11.69
C ARG A 94 3.49 -6.31 -11.49
N LEU A 95 4.28 -5.51 -12.20
CA LEU A 95 4.18 -4.05 -12.16
C LEU A 95 2.80 -3.61 -12.67
N TYR A 96 2.38 -4.09 -13.84
CA TYR A 96 1.08 -3.84 -14.45
C TYR A 96 -0.08 -4.09 -13.47
N GLN A 97 -0.12 -5.29 -12.86
CA GLN A 97 -1.18 -5.64 -11.91
C GLN A 97 -1.15 -4.75 -10.66
N SER A 98 0.04 -4.38 -10.19
CA SER A 98 0.19 -3.57 -8.98
C SER A 98 -0.23 -2.10 -9.15
N VAL A 99 -0.11 -1.56 -10.36
CA VAL A 99 -0.37 -0.14 -10.65
C VAL A 99 -1.76 0.10 -11.25
N LYS A 100 -2.34 -0.87 -11.94
CA LYS A 100 -3.59 -0.72 -12.71
C LYS A 100 -4.69 0.03 -11.96
N TRP A 101 -5.14 -0.53 -10.83
CA TRP A 101 -6.22 0.06 -10.05
C TRP A 101 -5.92 1.49 -9.59
N HIS A 102 -4.67 1.77 -9.22
CA HIS A 102 -4.27 3.09 -8.73
C HIS A 102 -4.17 4.11 -9.86
N ALA A 103 -3.68 3.71 -11.02
CA ALA A 103 -3.58 4.57 -12.20
C ALA A 103 -4.94 4.80 -12.87
N GLU A 104 -5.86 3.83 -12.78
CA GLU A 104 -7.27 4.02 -13.20
C GLU A 104 -7.95 5.08 -12.31
N ALA A 105 -7.70 5.04 -11.00
CA ALA A 105 -8.25 6.03 -10.07
C ALA A 105 -7.71 7.45 -10.29
N THR A 106 -6.48 7.62 -10.79
CA THR A 106 -5.87 8.93 -11.10
C THR A 106 -6.06 9.36 -12.55
N GLY A 107 -6.62 8.51 -13.42
CA GLY A 107 -6.75 8.77 -14.86
C GLY A 107 -5.44 8.66 -15.64
N GLU A 108 -4.38 8.14 -15.01
CA GLU A 108 -3.05 7.98 -15.61
C GLU A 108 -2.86 6.64 -16.36
N TRP A 109 -3.87 5.76 -16.30
CA TRP A 109 -3.75 4.37 -16.72
C TRP A 109 -3.26 4.17 -18.15
N GLU A 110 -3.84 4.85 -19.13
CA GLU A 110 -3.47 4.62 -20.55
C GLU A 110 -2.00 4.94 -20.81
N ARG A 111 -1.49 6.06 -20.27
CA ARG A 111 -0.08 6.45 -20.42
C ARG A 111 0.85 5.46 -19.72
N LEU A 112 0.53 5.07 -18.49
CA LEU A 112 1.35 4.13 -17.72
C LEU A 112 1.34 2.73 -18.36
N ARG A 113 0.22 2.33 -18.96
CA ARG A 113 0.08 1.08 -19.70
C ARG A 113 0.94 1.09 -20.96
N GLU A 114 0.93 2.18 -21.73
CA GLU A 114 1.82 2.35 -22.89
C GLU A 114 3.29 2.24 -22.50
N ASP A 115 3.72 2.93 -21.44
CA ASP A 115 5.08 2.84 -20.92
C ASP A 115 5.47 1.40 -20.56
N ILE A 116 4.59 0.64 -19.89
CA ILE A 116 4.84 -0.77 -19.55
C ILE A 116 4.96 -1.63 -20.81
N ILE A 117 4.11 -1.41 -21.81
CA ILE A 117 4.15 -2.13 -23.09
C ILE A 117 5.44 -1.82 -23.84
N ASP A 118 5.89 -0.57 -23.83
CA ASP A 118 7.14 -0.15 -24.45
C ASP A 118 8.35 -0.85 -23.81
N LEU A 119 8.37 -0.96 -22.48
CA LEU A 119 9.43 -1.70 -21.79
C LEU A 119 9.48 -3.20 -22.14
N ALA A 120 8.34 -3.80 -22.50
CA ALA A 120 8.26 -5.20 -22.92
C ALA A 120 8.86 -5.44 -24.32
N LYS A 121 9.05 -4.39 -25.14
CA LYS A 121 9.59 -4.54 -26.50
C LYS A 121 11.08 -4.94 -26.44
N PRO A 122 11.47 -6.12 -26.96
CA PRO A 122 12.85 -6.61 -26.84
C PRO A 122 13.84 -5.76 -27.64
N ARG A 123 13.44 -5.25 -28.81
CA ARG A 123 14.30 -4.49 -29.74
C ARG A 123 14.38 -2.99 -29.46
N LEU A 124 13.75 -2.51 -28.38
CA LEU A 124 13.75 -1.09 -28.05
C LEU A 124 15.10 -0.71 -27.42
N GLN A 125 15.69 0.38 -27.89
CA GLN A 125 17.01 0.82 -27.46
C GLN A 125 17.05 1.07 -25.94
N THR A 126 18.15 0.68 -25.28
CA THR A 126 18.33 0.84 -23.83
C THR A 126 18.11 2.28 -23.36
N ALA A 127 18.62 3.27 -24.09
CA ALA A 127 18.43 4.69 -23.78
C ALA A 127 16.94 5.10 -23.78
N HIS A 128 16.15 4.56 -24.71
CA HIS A 128 14.72 4.79 -24.74
C HIS A 128 14.02 4.11 -23.55
N LYS A 129 14.39 2.86 -23.21
CA LYS A 129 13.86 2.18 -22.02
C LYS A 129 14.18 2.94 -20.73
N GLU A 130 15.36 3.54 -20.62
CA GLU A 130 15.72 4.39 -19.48
C GLU A 130 14.90 5.68 -19.42
N SER A 131 14.60 6.29 -20.57
CA SER A 131 13.71 7.44 -20.67
C SER A 131 12.29 7.09 -20.21
N VAL A 132 11.74 5.97 -20.67
CA VAL A 132 10.42 5.46 -20.24
C VAL A 132 10.42 5.21 -18.73
N ILE A 133 11.42 4.52 -18.18
CA ILE A 133 11.49 4.29 -16.72
C ILE A 133 11.57 5.61 -15.94
N SER A 134 12.29 6.60 -16.44
CA SER A 134 12.40 7.92 -15.80
C SER A 134 11.05 8.66 -15.83
N HIS A 135 10.33 8.57 -16.95
CA HIS A 135 8.97 9.09 -17.07
C HIS A 135 8.00 8.38 -16.12
N MET A 136 8.07 7.05 -16.00
CA MET A 136 7.17 6.28 -15.12
C MET A 136 7.24 6.69 -13.64
N VAL A 137 8.39 7.15 -13.15
CA VAL A 137 8.55 7.58 -11.76
C VAL A 137 7.82 8.90 -11.47
N THR A 138 7.28 9.58 -12.49
CA THR A 138 6.48 10.81 -12.34
C THR A 138 5.01 10.56 -12.02
N PHE A 139 4.48 9.35 -12.30
CA PHE A 139 3.07 9.02 -12.04
C PHE A 139 2.74 8.96 -10.55
N GLU A 140 1.56 9.44 -10.18
CA GLU A 140 1.17 9.61 -8.78
C GLU A 140 1.19 8.29 -7.99
N CYS A 141 0.80 7.19 -8.64
CA CYS A 141 0.81 5.86 -8.02
C CYS A 141 2.23 5.32 -7.70
N LEU A 142 3.26 5.93 -8.29
CA LEU A 142 4.69 5.60 -8.17
C LEU A 142 5.51 6.70 -7.49
N LEU A 143 4.93 7.88 -7.23
CA LEU A 143 5.58 8.96 -6.49
C LEU A 143 5.84 8.58 -5.02
N PRO A 144 6.93 9.09 -4.42
CA PRO A 144 7.14 8.99 -2.99
C PRO A 144 6.02 9.71 -2.22
N SER A 145 5.66 9.20 -1.04
CA SER A 145 4.68 9.86 -0.18
C SER A 145 5.16 11.26 0.18
N ARG A 146 4.31 12.28 -0.06
CA ARG A 146 4.59 13.71 0.15
C ARG A 146 5.09 14.05 1.58
N ASN A 147 4.80 13.20 2.56
CA ASN A 147 5.25 13.35 3.95
C ASN A 147 6.66 12.76 4.17
N ARG A 148 7.67 13.38 3.54
CA ARG A 148 9.09 13.25 3.93
C ARG A 148 9.60 14.62 4.40
N GLN A 149 9.01 15.18 5.44
CA GLN A 149 9.57 16.24 6.26
C GLN A 149 9.21 15.94 7.71
#